data_AF-A0A1I1DZ42-F1
#
_entry.id   AF-A0A1I1DZ42-F1
#
_cell.length_a   1.000
_cell.length_b   1.000
_cell.length_c   1.000
_cell.angle_alpha   90.00
_cell.angle_beta   90.00
_cell.angle_gamma   90.00
#
_symmetry.space_group_name_H-M   'P 1'
#
loop_
_entity.id
_entity.type
_entity.pdbx_description
1 polymer ?
#
loop_
_entity_poly.entity_id
_entity_poly.type
_entity_poly.pdbx_seq_one_letter_code
_entity_poly.pdbx_strand_id
1 'polypeptide(L)'
;MVAMAVWVWFGVLAVVVLFGGGGAWLAEAVRAGRLQRHEQRMELLRAEERRLDRLEAAAAQPEPVCGCGHHLAKHDRQGHCHEIVRIPTGWDAQRRPLGFERGACNCQQYIGPQPLSQVWAEGLTDREPGPLPPGGDRGPDEGEGEDGTDGGEGKDGEGGKDGDGR
;
A
#
# COMPACT_ATOMS: atom_id res chain seq x y z
N MET A 1 41.87 33.10 -57.40
CA MET A 1 42.25 31.93 -56.57
C MET A 1 42.02 32.15 -55.08
N VAL A 2 42.39 33.30 -54.49
CA VAL A 2 42.20 33.58 -53.05
C VAL A 2 40.74 33.54 -52.58
N ALA A 3 39.80 34.07 -53.37
CA ALA A 3 38.38 34.08 -53.01
C ALA A 3 37.76 32.67 -52.89
N MET A 4 38.15 31.72 -53.75
CA MET A 4 37.66 30.34 -53.66
C MET A 4 38.26 29.61 -52.46
N ALA A 5 39.52 29.89 -52.11
CA ALA A 5 40.16 29.33 -50.92
C ALA A 5 39.46 29.77 -49.62
N VAL A 6 39.01 31.04 -49.55
CA VAL A 6 38.24 31.57 -48.42
C VAL A 6 36.90 30.86 -48.27
N TRP A 7 36.16 30.66 -49.37
CA TRP A 7 34.87 29.95 -49.34
C TRP A 7 35.01 28.48 -48.94
N VAL A 8 36.06 27.79 -49.40
CA VAL A 8 36.36 26.42 -48.97
C VAL A 8 36.65 26.37 -47.47
N TRP A 9 37.42 27.33 -46.94
CA TRP A 9 37.73 27.39 -45.51
C TRP A 9 36.49 27.67 -44.64
N PHE A 10 35.60 28.56 -45.07
CA PHE A 10 34.31 28.78 -44.40
C PHE A 10 33.42 27.54 -44.44
N GLY A 11 33.40 26.81 -45.56
CA GLY A 11 32.69 25.54 -45.67
C GLY A 11 33.22 24.49 -44.69
N VAL A 12 34.54 24.34 -44.59
CA VAL A 12 35.19 23.44 -43.63
C VAL A 12 34.89 23.85 -42.19
N LEU A 13 34.98 25.15 -41.86
CA LEU A 13 34.66 25.66 -40.53
C LEU A 13 33.19 25.39 -40.17
N ALA A 14 32.26 25.61 -41.09
CA ALA A 14 30.85 25.35 -40.89
C ALA A 14 30.58 23.86 -40.62
N VAL A 15 31.24 22.96 -41.36
CA VAL A 15 31.15 21.51 -41.13
C VAL A 15 31.75 21.13 -39.78
N VAL A 16 32.89 21.69 -39.39
CA VAL A 16 33.51 21.43 -38.08
C VAL A 16 32.62 21.93 -36.93
N VAL A 17 31.96 23.08 -37.08
CA VAL A 17 31.05 23.61 -36.05
C VAL A 17 29.76 22.77 -35.95
N LEU A 18 29.19 22.37 -37.09
CA LEU A 18 27.94 21.59 -37.12
C LEU A 18 28.15 20.12 -36.71
N PHE A 19 29.21 19.48 -37.17
CA PHE A 19 29.47 18.04 -36.95
C PHE A 19 30.50 17.75 -35.83
N GLY A 20 31.34 18.72 -35.48
CA GLY A 20 32.44 18.50 -34.52
C GLY A 20 32.09 18.76 -33.05
N GLY A 21 30.96 19.40 -32.73
CA GLY A 21 30.62 19.62 -31.32
C GLY A 21 29.37 20.44 -30.99
N GLY A 22 28.82 21.22 -31.93
CA GLY A 22 27.66 22.08 -31.63
C GLY A 22 26.35 21.32 -31.35
N GLY A 23 26.10 20.23 -32.07
CA GLY A 23 24.85 19.45 -31.93
C GLY A 23 24.82 18.49 -30.73
N ALA A 24 25.99 18.00 -30.30
CA ALA A 24 26.08 17.02 -29.21
C ALA A 24 25.63 17.61 -27.87
N TRP A 25 26.07 18.83 -27.56
CA TRP A 25 25.68 19.54 -26.34
C TRP A 25 24.16 19.78 -26.25
N LEU A 26 23.52 20.13 -27.39
CA LEU A 26 22.07 20.33 -27.42
C LEU A 26 21.31 19.01 -27.19
N ALA A 27 21.77 17.91 -27.79
CA ALA A 27 21.17 16.59 -27.61
C ALA A 27 21.36 16.04 -26.18
N GLU A 28 22.46 16.39 -25.52
CA GLU A 28 22.74 16.03 -24.13
C GLU A 28 21.85 16.85 -23.17
N ALA A 29 21.70 18.16 -23.39
CA ALA A 29 20.81 19.00 -22.59
C ALA A 29 19.35 18.52 -22.62
N VAL A 30 18.84 18.10 -23.79
CA VAL A 30 17.49 17.54 -23.93
C VAL A 30 17.36 16.20 -23.20
N ARG A 31 18.37 15.32 -23.30
CA ARG A 31 18.39 14.03 -22.60
C ARG A 31 18.42 14.21 -21.09
N ALA A 32 19.28 15.10 -20.59
CA ALA A 32 19.37 15.45 -19.17
C ALA A 32 18.03 15.98 -18.63
N GLY A 33 17.37 16.90 -19.36
CA GLY A 33 16.07 17.42 -18.96
C GLY A 33 14.96 16.37 -18.92
N ARG A 34 14.99 15.37 -19.82
CA ARG A 34 14.03 14.25 -19.80
C ARG A 34 14.28 13.33 -18.61
N LEU A 35 15.53 13.00 -18.32
CA LEU A 35 15.92 12.18 -17.16
C LEU A 35 15.49 12.85 -15.85
N GLN A 36 15.75 14.15 -15.71
CA GLN A 36 15.38 14.89 -14.51
C GLN A 36 13.86 14.91 -14.29
N ARG A 37 13.05 15.11 -15.33
CA ARG A 37 11.58 15.02 -15.21
C ARG A 37 11.11 13.61 -14.88
N HIS A 38 11.76 12.60 -15.43
CA HIS A 38 11.44 11.20 -15.14
C HIS A 38 11.76 10.88 -13.67
N GLU A 39 12.92 11.28 -13.18
CA GLU A 39 13.33 11.13 -11.78
C GLU A 39 12.33 11.81 -10.84
N GLN A 40 11.99 13.08 -11.10
CA GLN A 40 10.97 13.82 -10.34
C GLN A 40 9.62 13.10 -10.33
N ARG A 41 9.18 12.55 -11.48
CA ARG A 41 7.93 11.80 -11.56
C ARG A 41 7.97 10.51 -10.74
N MET A 42 9.09 9.79 -10.75
CA MET A 42 9.26 8.59 -9.95
C MET A 42 9.28 8.87 -8.44
N GLU A 43 9.85 10.00 -8.02
CA GLU A 43 9.82 10.42 -6.61
C GLU A 43 8.41 10.70 -6.11
N LEU A 44 7.58 11.37 -6.93
CA LEU A 44 6.17 11.62 -6.62
C LEU A 44 5.38 10.32 -6.48
N LEU A 45 5.51 9.39 -7.42
CA LEU A 45 4.82 8.10 -7.37
C LEU A 45 5.20 7.31 -6.10
N ARG A 46 6.50 7.26 -5.76
CA ARG A 46 6.96 6.60 -4.53
C ARG A 46 6.45 7.29 -3.27
N ALA A 47 6.24 8.61 -3.29
CA ALA A 47 5.67 9.32 -2.15
C ALA A 47 4.18 9.02 -1.97
N GLU A 48 3.45 8.86 -3.07
CA GLU A 48 2.05 8.45 -3.07
C GLU A 48 1.88 7.00 -2.61
N GLU A 49 2.69 6.08 -3.11
CA GLU A 49 2.74 4.68 -2.64
C GLU A 49 2.94 4.61 -1.12
N ARG A 50 3.96 5.30 -0.58
CA ARG A 50 4.17 5.38 0.87
C ARG A 50 3.00 5.97 1.64
N ARG A 51 2.20 6.85 1.03
CA ARG A 51 1.00 7.42 1.66
C ARG A 51 -0.10 6.37 1.68
N LEU A 52 -0.31 5.65 0.59
CA LEU A 52 -1.28 4.57 0.50
C LEU A 52 -0.94 3.45 1.51
N ASP A 53 0.33 3.03 1.59
CA ASP A 53 0.78 2.03 2.57
C ASP A 53 0.46 2.43 4.02
N ARG A 54 0.64 3.71 4.36
CA ARG A 54 0.29 4.24 5.69
C ARG A 54 -1.21 4.24 5.95
N LEU A 55 -2.02 4.54 4.94
CA LEU A 55 -3.47 4.50 5.05
C LEU A 55 -3.97 3.06 5.19
N GLU A 56 -3.40 2.12 4.43
CA GLU A 56 -3.72 0.70 4.54
C GLU A 56 -3.30 0.13 5.90
N ALA A 57 -2.10 0.45 6.38
CA ALA A 57 -1.66 0.07 7.73
C ALA A 57 -2.54 0.69 8.84
N ALA A 58 -3.07 1.89 8.63
CA ALA A 58 -4.01 2.51 9.56
C ALA A 58 -5.44 1.92 9.45
N ALA A 59 -5.84 1.42 8.28
CA ALA A 59 -7.12 0.78 8.04
C ALA A 59 -7.12 -0.72 8.44
N ALA A 60 -5.94 -1.31 8.62
CA ALA A 60 -5.79 -2.67 9.12
C ALA A 60 -6.46 -2.77 10.50
N GLN A 61 -7.58 -3.48 10.56
CA GLN A 61 -8.28 -3.72 11.80
C GLN A 61 -7.36 -4.51 12.74
N PRO A 62 -7.28 -4.14 14.04
CA PRO A 62 -6.46 -4.87 14.99
C PRO A 62 -6.94 -6.33 15.02
N GLU A 63 -6.02 -7.28 14.86
CA GLU A 63 -6.35 -8.69 14.99
C GLU A 63 -6.93 -8.92 16.40
N PRO A 64 -8.07 -9.60 16.56
CA PRO A 64 -8.64 -9.86 17.87
C PRO A 64 -7.71 -10.80 18.65
N VAL A 65 -6.83 -10.21 19.45
CA VAL A 65 -5.91 -10.95 20.32
C VAL A 65 -6.68 -11.45 21.54
N CYS A 66 -6.98 -12.75 21.56
CA CYS A 66 -7.37 -13.43 22.80
C CYS A 66 -6.25 -13.26 23.84
N GLY A 67 -6.54 -13.17 25.14
CA GLY A 67 -5.58 -12.82 26.20
C GLY A 67 -4.30 -13.67 26.29
N CYS A 68 -4.21 -14.77 25.52
CA CYS A 68 -3.06 -15.67 25.43
C CYS A 68 -2.36 -15.68 24.05
N GLY A 69 -2.80 -14.85 23.09
CA GLY A 69 -2.08 -14.60 21.84
C GLY A 69 -2.23 -15.65 20.73
N HIS A 70 -3.23 -16.53 20.77
CA HIS A 70 -3.48 -17.53 19.72
C HIS A 70 -4.75 -17.21 18.92
N HIS A 71 -4.77 -17.66 17.67
CA HIS A 71 -5.88 -17.42 16.74
C HIS A 71 -7.21 -18.04 17.20
N LEU A 72 -8.30 -17.50 16.66
CA LEU A 72 -9.67 -17.93 16.97
C LEU A 72 -9.92 -19.42 16.66
N ALA A 73 -9.25 -19.96 15.64
CA ALA A 73 -9.33 -21.37 15.27
C ALA A 73 -8.95 -22.35 16.39
N LYS A 74 -8.26 -21.86 17.43
CA LYS A 74 -7.89 -22.64 18.63
C LYS A 74 -8.96 -22.68 19.70
N HIS A 75 -10.17 -22.20 19.41
CA HIS A 75 -11.31 -22.22 20.33
C HIS A 75 -12.40 -23.17 19.83
N ASP A 76 -13.10 -23.79 20.76
CA ASP A 76 -14.35 -24.50 20.48
C ASP A 76 -15.54 -23.53 20.36
N ARG A 77 -16.74 -24.08 20.09
CA ARG A 77 -17.97 -23.28 20.00
C ARG A 77 -18.41 -22.70 21.36
N GLN A 78 -17.89 -23.23 22.46
CA GLN A 78 -18.13 -22.76 23.81
C GLN A 78 -17.11 -21.67 24.23
N GLY A 79 -16.15 -21.33 23.36
CA GLY A 79 -15.13 -20.31 23.59
C GLY A 79 -13.94 -20.79 24.41
N HIS A 80 -13.76 -22.09 24.65
CA HIS A 80 -12.61 -22.63 25.38
C HIS A 80 -11.44 -22.89 24.42
N CYS A 81 -10.24 -22.50 24.84
CA CYS A 81 -9.04 -22.77 24.07
C CYS A 81 -8.49 -24.18 24.33
N HIS A 82 -8.10 -24.89 23.27
CA HIS A 82 -7.50 -26.22 23.34
C HIS A 82 -5.97 -26.23 23.11
N GLU A 83 -5.32 -25.07 23.16
CA GLU A 83 -3.87 -24.94 22.94
C GLU A 83 -3.06 -25.21 24.23
N ILE A 84 -1.84 -25.73 24.08
CA ILE A 84 -0.91 -25.96 25.19
C ILE A 84 0.03 -24.76 25.33
N VAL A 85 -0.05 -24.08 26.47
CA VAL A 85 0.73 -22.87 26.79
C VAL A 85 1.74 -23.10 27.90
N ARG A 86 2.68 -22.17 28.03
CA ARG A 86 3.64 -22.15 29.15
C ARG A 86 3.01 -21.50 30.37
N ILE A 87 2.68 -22.30 31.38
CA ILE A 87 2.08 -21.84 32.64
C ILE A 87 3.20 -21.68 33.69
N PRO A 88 3.26 -20.56 34.41
CA PRO A 88 4.25 -20.38 35.46
C PRO A 88 3.98 -21.33 36.64
N THR A 89 4.97 -22.11 37.05
CA THR A 89 4.85 -23.11 38.14
C THR A 89 4.93 -22.51 39.54
N GLY A 90 5.30 -21.23 39.64
CA GLY A 90 5.43 -20.51 40.90
C GLY A 90 5.88 -19.07 40.65
N TRP A 91 5.70 -18.22 41.66
CA TRP A 91 6.00 -16.79 41.59
C TRP A 91 6.93 -16.40 42.74
N ASP A 92 7.95 -15.60 42.44
CA ASP A 92 8.80 -15.00 43.46
C ASP A 92 8.12 -13.80 44.16
N ALA A 93 8.79 -13.23 45.17
CA ALA A 93 8.29 -12.05 45.89
C ALA A 93 8.14 -10.79 45.00
N GLN A 94 8.77 -10.79 43.83
CA GLN A 94 8.71 -9.71 42.84
C GLN A 94 7.76 -10.04 41.68
N ARG A 95 6.92 -11.07 41.81
CA ARG A 95 6.00 -11.56 40.76
C ARG A 95 6.70 -11.93 39.45
N ARG A 96 7.92 -12.45 39.53
CA ARG A 96 8.58 -13.11 38.40
C ARG A 96 8.33 -14.62 38.49
N PRO A 97 8.11 -15.28 37.36
CA PRO A 97 7.88 -16.72 37.34
C PRO A 97 9.16 -17.48 37.69
N LEU A 98 9.08 -18.42 38.64
CA LEU A 98 10.19 -19.27 39.07
C LEU A 98 10.51 -20.38 38.06
N GLY A 99 9.55 -20.73 37.22
CA GLY A 99 9.66 -21.76 36.20
C GLY A 99 8.40 -21.82 35.36
N PHE A 100 8.42 -22.63 34.29
CA PHE A 100 7.29 -22.83 33.40
C PHE A 100 7.05 -24.31 33.14
N GLU A 101 5.78 -24.70 33.10
CA GLU A 101 5.32 -26.01 32.66
C GLU A 101 4.42 -25.90 31.44
N ARG A 102 4.22 -27.02 30.72
CA ARG A 102 3.26 -27.08 29.61
C ARG A 102 1.90 -27.48 30.17
N GLY A 103 0.91 -26.61 30.03
CA GLY A 103 -0.46 -26.87 30.46
C GLY A 103 -1.50 -26.32 29.49
N ALA A 104 -2.75 -26.73 29.64
CA ALA A 104 -3.84 -26.24 28.79
C ALA A 104 -4.11 -24.76 29.05
N CYS A 105 -4.40 -24.00 27.98
CA CYS A 105 -4.84 -22.61 28.13
C CYS A 105 -6.17 -22.54 28.88
N ASN A 106 -6.21 -21.82 30.00
CA ASN A 106 -7.45 -21.53 30.72
C ASN A 106 -8.15 -20.26 30.22
N CYS A 107 -7.78 -19.78 29.03
CA CYS A 107 -8.38 -18.60 28.43
C CYS A 107 -9.77 -18.91 27.87
N GLN A 108 -10.67 -17.97 28.09
CA GLN A 108 -11.97 -17.94 27.43
C GLN A 108 -11.94 -16.88 26.34
N GLN A 109 -12.46 -17.24 25.17
CA GLN A 109 -12.68 -16.30 24.09
C GLN A 109 -13.58 -15.17 24.60
N TYR A 110 -13.06 -13.95 24.66
CA TYR A 110 -13.90 -12.79 24.86
C TYR A 110 -14.67 -12.52 23.56
N ILE A 111 -15.94 -12.90 23.54
CA ILE A 111 -16.92 -12.42 22.56
C ILE A 111 -17.52 -11.14 23.16
N GLY A 112 -16.76 -10.05 23.09
CA GLY A 112 -17.27 -8.75 23.51
C GLY A 112 -18.40 -8.26 22.63
N PRO A 113 -19.21 -7.31 23.11
CA PRO A 113 -20.01 -6.51 22.20
C PRO A 113 -19.09 -5.94 21.12
N GLN A 114 -19.64 -5.81 19.92
CA GLN A 114 -18.98 -5.32 18.71
C GLN A 114 -17.98 -4.18 19.06
N PRO A 115 -16.73 -4.23 18.55
CA PRO A 115 -15.67 -3.33 18.97
C PRO A 115 -16.14 -1.87 18.88
N LEU A 116 -15.79 -1.05 19.88
CA LEU A 116 -16.33 0.31 20.04
C LEU A 116 -16.19 1.17 18.78
N SER A 117 -15.21 0.93 17.91
CA SER A 117 -15.08 1.63 16.62
C SER A 117 -16.31 1.47 15.70
N GLN A 118 -17.07 0.40 15.86
CA GLN A 118 -18.26 0.10 15.06
C GLN A 118 -19.57 0.58 15.72
N VAL A 119 -19.58 0.79 17.05
CA VAL A 119 -20.79 1.15 17.81
C VAL A 119 -20.75 2.57 18.37
N TRP A 120 -19.55 3.13 18.56
CA TRP A 120 -19.34 4.47 19.10
C TRP A 120 -18.07 5.11 18.52
N ALA A 121 -18.23 5.76 17.37
CA ALA A 121 -17.27 6.73 16.85
C ALA A 121 -18.03 8.02 16.50
N GLU A 122 -18.56 8.72 17.51
CA GLU A 122 -18.82 10.14 17.33
C GLU A 122 -17.49 10.77 16.91
N GLY A 123 -17.46 11.46 15.77
CA GLY A 123 -16.23 11.93 15.15
C GLY A 123 -15.37 12.69 16.15
N LEU A 124 -14.20 12.15 16.50
CA LEU A 124 -13.12 12.89 17.19
C LEU A 124 -12.50 13.91 16.24
N THR A 125 -13.34 14.75 15.64
CA THR A 125 -12.98 15.95 14.89
C THR A 125 -13.54 17.16 15.63
N ASP A 126 -13.10 17.37 16.87
CA ASP A 126 -13.12 18.70 17.51
C ASP A 126 -12.03 19.59 16.88
N ARG A 127 -11.97 19.60 15.55
CA ARG A 127 -11.28 20.63 14.77
C ARG A 127 -12.39 21.31 14.00
N GLU A 128 -12.96 22.36 14.60
CA GLU A 128 -13.91 23.20 13.90
C GLU A 128 -13.34 23.54 12.52
N PRO A 129 -14.07 23.24 11.43
CA PRO A 129 -13.67 23.71 10.12
C PRO A 129 -13.80 25.22 10.15
N GLY A 130 -12.67 25.91 10.15
CA GLY A 130 -12.63 27.35 9.94
C GLY A 130 -13.40 27.72 8.66
N PRO A 131 -13.92 28.95 8.54
CA PRO A 131 -14.80 29.34 7.44
C PRO A 131 -14.23 28.93 6.08
N LEU A 132 -15.00 28.17 5.29
CA LEU A 132 -14.63 27.89 3.90
C LEU A 132 -14.42 29.22 3.15
N PRO A 133 -13.42 29.32 2.27
CA PRO A 133 -13.32 30.45 1.35
C PRO A 133 -14.58 30.49 0.46
N PRO A 134 -15.09 31.69 0.11
CA PRO A 134 -16.29 31.82 -0.71
C PRO A 134 -16.10 31.10 -2.05
N GLY A 135 -17.11 30.30 -2.41
CA GLY A 135 -17.07 29.34 -3.51
C GLY A 135 -16.75 29.97 -4.86
N GLY A 136 -15.76 29.35 -5.53
CA GLY A 136 -15.58 29.47 -6.97
C GLY A 136 -16.60 28.57 -7.69
N ASP A 137 -17.43 29.21 -8.48
CA ASP A 137 -18.14 28.73 -9.65
C ASP A 137 -17.56 27.46 -10.30
N ARG A 138 -18.15 26.30 -9.97
CA ARG A 138 -18.09 25.10 -10.82
C ARG A 138 -19.41 25.04 -11.59
N GLY A 139 -19.35 25.33 -12.89
CA GLY A 139 -20.48 25.24 -13.81
C GLY A 139 -21.01 23.81 -13.98
N PRO A 140 -22.18 23.64 -14.62
CA PRO A 140 -22.80 22.34 -14.79
C PRO A 140 -22.20 21.64 -16.01
N ASP A 141 -21.54 20.50 -15.81
CA ASP A 141 -21.35 19.50 -16.85
C ASP A 141 -22.42 18.41 -16.70
N GLU A 142 -23.49 18.58 -17.49
CA GLU A 142 -24.49 17.56 -17.80
C GLU A 142 -23.96 16.67 -18.95
N GLY A 143 -24.28 15.37 -18.91
CA GLY A 143 -24.18 14.46 -20.07
C GLY A 143 -23.35 13.19 -19.81
N GLU A 144 -23.92 12.12 -19.22
CA GLU A 144 -24.70 11.04 -19.89
C GLU A 144 -23.83 9.88 -20.42
N GLY A 145 -24.19 8.65 -20.04
CA GLY A 145 -23.63 7.43 -20.64
C GLY A 145 -23.75 6.18 -19.76
N GLU A 146 -24.97 5.71 -19.55
CA GLU A 146 -25.28 4.39 -19.00
C GLU A 146 -25.06 3.31 -20.08
N ASP A 147 -24.30 2.25 -19.79
CA ASP A 147 -24.57 0.93 -20.36
C ASP A 147 -24.21 -0.20 -19.37
N GLY A 148 -25.25 -0.89 -18.93
CA GLY A 148 -25.12 -2.15 -18.22
C GLY A 148 -25.23 -3.32 -19.20
N THR A 149 -24.40 -4.34 -19.01
CA THR A 149 -24.76 -5.73 -19.33
C THR A 149 -24.19 -6.68 -18.29
N ASP A 150 -25.11 -7.22 -17.48
CA ASP A 150 -25.34 -8.64 -17.22
C ASP A 150 -24.41 -9.63 -17.95
N GLY A 151 -23.86 -10.58 -17.18
CA GLY A 151 -23.14 -11.75 -17.66
C GLY A 151 -22.91 -12.76 -16.55
N GLY A 152 -23.99 -13.24 -15.93
CA GLY A 152 -23.92 -14.43 -15.08
C GLY A 152 -23.98 -15.71 -15.91
N GLU A 153 -22.97 -16.57 -15.81
CA GLU A 153 -23.10 -17.97 -16.21
C GLU A 153 -22.28 -18.85 -15.27
N GLY A 154 -23.00 -19.62 -14.46
CA GLY A 154 -22.46 -20.73 -13.70
C GLY A 154 -22.62 -22.06 -14.44
N LYS A 155 -22.24 -23.12 -13.72
CA LYS A 155 -22.21 -24.55 -14.08
C LYS A 155 -20.83 -24.94 -14.66
N ASP A 156 -20.21 -26.09 -14.38
CA ASP A 156 -20.59 -27.34 -13.73
C ASP A 156 -19.40 -28.32 -13.84
N GLY A 157 -19.40 -29.38 -13.01
CA GLY A 157 -18.67 -30.64 -13.26
C GLY A 157 -17.37 -30.80 -12.47
N GLU A 158 -17.37 -31.55 -11.37
CA GLU A 158 -17.20 -33.03 -11.30
C GLU A 158 -15.74 -33.50 -11.39
N GLY A 159 -15.29 -34.22 -10.37
CA GLY A 159 -14.02 -34.93 -10.42
C GLY A 159 -13.44 -35.34 -9.06
N GLY A 160 -14.24 -35.99 -8.21
CA GLY A 160 -13.68 -36.83 -7.16
C GLY A 160 -12.99 -38.04 -7.78
N LYS A 161 -11.83 -38.42 -7.24
CA LYS A 161 -11.27 -39.78 -7.27
C LYS A 161 -10.23 -39.90 -6.14
N ASP A 162 -10.66 -40.59 -5.10
CA ASP A 162 -10.11 -41.85 -4.58
C ASP A 162 -8.60 -41.92 -4.32
N GLY A 163 -8.27 -42.39 -3.11
CA GLY A 163 -6.91 -42.43 -2.61
C GLY A 163 -6.05 -43.57 -3.15
N ASP A 164 -4.81 -43.62 -2.69
CA ASP A 164 -4.21 -44.86 -2.22
C ASP A 164 -3.04 -44.55 -1.29
N GLY A 165 -2.85 -45.43 -0.30
CA GLY A 165 -1.90 -45.23 0.79
C GLY A 165 -0.44 -45.51 0.42
N ARG A 166 0.45 -45.01 1.26
CA ARG A 166 1.70 -45.68 1.61
C ARG A 166 2.21 -45.23 2.98
#